data_AF-A0A1G7U8V1-F1
#
_entry.id   AF-A0A1G7U8V1-F1
#
_cell.length_a   1.000
_cell.length_b   1.000
_cell.length_c   1.000
_cell.angle_alpha   90.00
_cell.angle_beta   90.00
_cell.angle_gamma   90.00
#
_symmetry.space_group_name_H-M   'P 1'
#
loop_
_entity.id
_entity.type
_entity.pdbx_description
1 polymer ?
#
loop_
_entity_poly.entity_id
_entity_poly.type
_entity_poly.pdbx_seq_one_letter_code
_entity_poly.pdbx_strand_id
1 'polypeptide(L)' 'MVTKNGVDTTDRRYFIAKERVHEEDPPGYSWERHMEEKDWVDMTDFRRAMTFARATWPKQ' A
#
# COMPACT_ATOMS: atom_id res chain seq x y z
N MET A 1 -9.35 4.58 4.46
CA MET A 1 -10.22 5.44 3.61
C MET A 1 -9.36 5.93 2.45
N VAL A 2 -9.91 6.07 1.24
CA VAL A 2 -9.11 6.61 0.12
C VAL A 2 -9.22 8.13 0.13
N THR A 3 -8.09 8.80 0.23
CA THR A 3 -7.95 10.26 0.13
C THR A 3 -7.26 10.61 -1.17
N LYS A 4 -7.28 11.87 -1.58
CA LYS A 4 -6.50 12.37 -2.73
C LYS A 4 -5.00 12.07 -2.66
N ASN A 5 -4.46 11.83 -1.46
CA ASN A 5 -3.02 11.67 -1.21
C ASN A 5 -2.59 10.23 -0.94
N GLY A 6 -3.53 9.29 -0.73
CA GLY A 6 -3.22 7.92 -0.32
C GLY A 6 -4.39 7.18 0.32
N VAL A 7 -4.17 5.96 0.76
CA VAL A 7 -5.18 5.07 1.35
C VAL A 7 -4.82 4.76 2.81
N ASP A 8 -5.78 4.90 3.72
CA ASP A 8 -5.63 4.25 5.04
C ASP A 8 -5.96 2.77 4.94
N THR A 9 -5.25 1.98 5.73
CA THR A 9 -5.61 0.60 6.01
C THR A 9 -7.04 0.48 6.56
N THR A 10 -7.62 -0.72 6.45
CA THR A 10 -8.98 -0.97 6.92
C THR A 10 -9.05 -0.81 8.44
N ASP A 11 -7.99 -1.22 9.14
CA ASP A 11 -7.81 -1.05 10.57
C ASP A 11 -7.41 0.37 11.01
N ARG A 12 -7.15 1.27 10.05
CA ARG A 12 -6.67 2.66 10.22
C ARG A 12 -5.38 2.80 11.03
N ARG A 13 -4.56 1.75 11.13
CA ARG A 13 -3.27 1.82 11.84
C ARG A 13 -2.22 2.62 11.10
N TYR A 14 -2.25 2.64 9.76
CA TYR A 14 -1.28 3.41 8.99
C TYR A 14 -1.80 3.77 7.59
N PHE A 15 -1.11 4.73 6.98
CA PHE A 15 -1.47 5.36 5.72
C PHE A 15 -0.46 5.02 4.62
N ILE A 16 -0.95 4.61 3.46
CA ILE A 16 -0.15 4.30 2.28
C ILE A 16 -0.29 5.48 1.31
N ALA A 17 0.79 6.22 1.11
CA ALA A 17 0.79 7.35 0.17
C ALA A 17 0.57 6.88 -1.28
N LYS A 18 -0.16 7.68 -2.08
CA LYS A 18 -0.54 7.35 -3.46
C LYS A 18 0.66 6.99 -4.34
N GLU A 19 1.76 7.74 -4.22
CA GLU A 19 2.99 7.53 -5.00
C GLU A 19 3.61 6.15 -4.74
N ARG A 20 3.41 5.62 -3.52
CA ARG A 20 3.95 4.33 -3.09
C ARG A 20 3.15 3.13 -3.59
N VAL A 21 1.92 3.34 -4.10
CA VAL A 21 0.98 2.25 -4.46
C VAL A 21 1.52 1.35 -5.58
N HIS A 22 2.29 1.94 -6.49
CA HIS A 22 2.92 1.25 -7.62
C HIS A 22 4.45 1.35 -7.60
N GLU A 23 5.01 1.86 -6.51
CA GLU A 23 6.45 2.02 -6.40
C GLU A 23 7.13 0.66 -6.23
N GLU A 24 8.22 0.52 -6.97
CA GLU A 24 9.16 -0.57 -6.87
C GLU A 24 10.54 0.05 -6.76
N ASP A 25 11.13 0.02 -5.56
CA ASP A 25 12.47 0.54 -5.32
C ASP A 25 13.24 -0.42 -4.37
N PRO A 26 14.25 -1.17 -4.88
CA PRO A 26 14.70 -1.23 -6.27
C PRO A 26 13.64 -1.85 -7.24
N PRO A 27 13.82 -1.76 -8.57
CA PRO A 27 12.89 -2.37 -9.52
C PRO A 27 12.63 -3.86 -9.22
N GLY A 28 11.36 -4.28 -9.15
CA GLY A 28 10.96 -5.61 -8.69
C GLY A 28 10.85 -5.79 -7.17
N TYR A 29 11.15 -4.76 -6.38
CA TYR A 29 10.97 -4.75 -4.92
C TYR A 29 9.82 -3.80 -4.55
N SER A 30 8.61 -4.39 -4.48
CA SER A 30 7.40 -3.63 -4.21
C SER A 30 7.30 -3.21 -2.74
N TRP A 31 6.46 -2.21 -2.51
CA TRP A 31 6.14 -1.77 -1.15
C TRP A 31 5.51 -2.85 -0.27
N GLU A 32 4.84 -3.82 -0.86
CA GLU A 32 4.36 -5.00 -0.14
C GLU A 32 5.51 -5.84 0.42
N ARG A 33 6.63 -5.98 -0.32
CA ARG A 33 7.82 -6.69 0.18
C ARG A 33 8.52 -5.93 1.29
N HIS A 34 8.68 -4.62 1.13
CA HIS A 34 9.29 -3.77 2.16
C HIS A 34 8.54 -3.84 3.50
N MET A 35 7.21 -3.93 3.42
CA MET A 35 6.36 -4.02 4.61
C MET A 35 6.29 -5.44 5.17
N GLU A 36 6.45 -6.48 4.35
CA GLU A 36 6.54 -7.87 4.80
C GLU A 36 7.79 -8.12 5.66
N GLU A 37 8.86 -7.35 5.47
CA GLU A 37 10.04 -7.37 6.34
C GLU A 37 9.80 -6.75 7.73
N LYS A 38 8.66 -6.08 7.94
CA LYS A 38 8.27 -5.50 9.22
C LYS A 38 7.34 -6.47 9.95
N ASP A 39 7.73 -6.90 11.13
CA ASP A 39 6.98 -7.81 11.99
C ASP A 39 5.69 -7.21 12.58
N TRP A 40 5.59 -5.87 12.62
CA TRP A 40 4.44 -5.15 13.14
C TRP A 40 3.34 -4.87 12.11
N VAL A 41 3.58 -5.15 10.83
CA VAL A 41 2.62 -4.88 9.75
C VAL A 41 1.66 -6.07 9.61
N ASP A 42 0.36 -5.78 9.65
CA ASP A 42 -0.65 -6.75 9.22
C ASP A 42 -0.67 -6.81 7.68
N MET A 43 0.04 -7.79 7.13
CA MET A 43 0.13 -7.97 5.67
C MET A 43 -1.22 -8.31 5.03
N THR A 44 -2.17 -8.88 5.76
CA THR A 44 -3.51 -9.16 5.23
C THR A 44 -4.26 -7.85 4.99
N ASP A 45 -4.22 -6.95 5.97
CA ASP A 45 -4.88 -5.66 5.84
C ASP A 45 -4.16 -4.73 4.86
N PHE A 46 -2.83 -4.76 4.87
CA PHE A 46 -2.00 -4.02 3.91
C PHE A 46 -2.35 -4.38 2.45
N ARG A 47 -2.39 -5.68 2.12
CA ARG A 47 -2.71 -6.16 0.77
C ARG A 47 -4.13 -5.78 0.34
N ARG A 48 -5.10 -5.78 1.25
CA ARG A 48 -6.47 -5.31 0.98
C ARG A 48 -6.50 -3.83 0.66
N ALA A 49 -5.82 -3.01 1.45
CA ALA A 49 -5.71 -1.57 1.20
C ALA A 49 -5.02 -1.27 -0.14
N MET A 50 -3.94 -1.98 -0.46
CA MET A 50 -3.23 -1.87 -1.74
C MET A 50 -4.12 -2.26 -2.93
N THR A 51 -4.89 -3.34 -2.80
CA THR A 51 -5.83 -3.78 -3.85
C THR A 51 -6.86 -2.70 -4.13
N PHE A 52 -7.45 -2.12 -3.09
CA PHE A 52 -8.40 -1.01 -3.21
C PHE A 52 -7.77 0.25 -3.82
N ALA A 53 -6.55 0.59 -3.40
CA ALA A 53 -5.81 1.73 -3.91
C ALA A 53 -5.49 1.58 -5.40
N ARG A 54 -5.03 0.39 -5.84
CA ARG A 54 -4.71 0.11 -7.24
C ARG A 54 -5.96 0.09 -8.14
N ALA A 55 -7.11 -0.34 -7.61
CA ALA A 55 -8.38 -0.22 -8.32
C ALA A 55 -8.82 1.24 -8.49
N THR A 56 -8.47 2.11 -7.53
CA THR A 56 -8.80 3.55 -7.58
C THR A 56 -7.81 4.35 -8.42
N TRP A 57 -6.52 3.98 -8.37
CA TRP A 57 -5.43 4.59 -9.12
C TRP A 57 -4.74 3.50 -9.95
N PRO A 58 -5.27 3.17 -11.12
CA PRO A 58 -4.60 2.24 -12.02
C PRO A 58 -3.24 2.80 -12.47
N LYS A 59 -2.29 1.90 -12.72
CA LYS A 59 -0.99 2.25 -13.30
C LYS A 59 -1.24 2.82 -14.70
N GLN A 60 -0.76 4.04 -14.98
CA GLN A 60 -0.89 4.68 -16.30
C GLN A 60 0.05 4.03 -17.31
#